data_AF-A0A5C1QF47-F1
#
_entry.id   AF-A0A5C1QF47-F1
#
_cell.length_a   1.000
_cell.length_b   1.000
_cell.length_c   1.000
_cell.angle_alpha   90.00
_cell.angle_beta   90.00
_cell.angle_gamma   90.00
#
_symmetry.space_group_name_H-M   'P 1'
#
loop_
_entity.id
_entity.type
_entity.pdbx_description
1 polymer ?
#
loop_
_entity_poly.entity_id
_entity_poly.type
_entity_poly.pdbx_seq_one_letter_code
_entity_poly.pdbx_strand_id
1 'polypeptide(L)' 'MFLESLANNSEIYFLIFARIIALFMTSPILSNAVVPGVVRNSLALMITIVIYPFAKEYMIPDDAISFFF' A
#
# COMPACT_ATOMS: atom_id res chain seq x y z
N MET A 1 -1.39 -15.89 12.76
CA MET A 1 -1.35 -16.14 11.31
C MET A 1 -1.39 -14.87 10.44
N PHE A 2 -2.49 -14.09 10.35
CA PHE A 2 -2.49 -12.85 9.54
C PHE A 2 -1.60 -11.75 10.12
N LEU A 3 -1.76 -11.43 11.40
CA LEU A 3 -0.96 -10.39 12.09
C LEU A 3 0.55 -10.71 12.07
N GLU A 4 0.89 -11.99 12.15
CA GLU A 4 2.26 -12.49 12.09
C GLU A 4 2.84 -12.38 10.67
N SER A 5 2.06 -12.74 9.65
CA SER A 5 2.41 -12.50 8.24
C SER A 5 2.66 -11.03 7.97
N LEU A 6 1.79 -10.17 8.52
CA LEU A 6 1.87 -8.72 8.37
C LEU A 6 3.12 -8.16 9.07
N ALA A 7 3.43 -8.63 10.28
CA ALA A 7 4.65 -8.25 10.98
C ALA A 7 5.91 -8.65 10.19
N ASN A 8 5.93 -9.87 9.64
CA ASN A 8 7.07 -10.38 8.88
C ASN A 8 7.24 -9.76 7.48
N ASN A 9 6.18 -9.19 6.91
CA ASN A 9 6.20 -8.57 5.57
C ASN A 9 5.68 -7.13 5.61
N SER A 10 6.02 -6.41 6.69
CA SER A 10 5.54 -5.05 6.92
C SER A 10 6.01 -4.09 5.83
N GLU A 11 7.18 -4.32 5.25
CA GLU A 11 7.73 -3.56 4.11
C GLU A 11 6.79 -3.55 2.91
N ILE A 12 6.36 -4.74 2.44
CA ILE A 12 5.42 -4.89 1.32
C ILE A 12 4.11 -4.17 1.62
N TYR A 13 3.61 -4.29 2.86
CA TYR A 13 2.39 -3.61 3.27
C TYR A 13 2.51 -2.08 3.14
N PHE A 14 3.60 -1.49 3.66
CA PHE A 14 3.82 -0.04 3.56
C PHE A 14 4.06 0.42 2.12
N LEU A 15 4.72 -0.38 1.29
CA LEU A 15 4.90 -0.08 -0.14
C LEU A 15 3.56 -0.04 -0.90
N ILE A 16 2.67 -0.99 -0.64
CA ILE A 16 1.32 -1.00 -1.23
C ILE A 16 0.53 0.22 -0.75
N PHE A 17 0.60 0.54 0.54
CA PHE A 17 -0.05 1.72 1.11
C PHE A 17 0.46 3.02 0.45
N ALA A 18 1.77 3.19 0.34
CA ALA A 18 2.39 4.33 -0.32
C ALA A 18 1.92 4.45 -1.78
N ARG A 19 1.82 3.33 -2.51
CA ARG A 19 1.32 3.30 -3.89
C ARG A 19 -0.14 3.74 -3.98
N ILE A 20 -1.01 3.28 -3.09
CA ILE A 20 -2.43 3.66 -3.09
C ILE A 20 -2.59 5.15 -2.77
N ILE A 21 -1.85 5.67 -1.79
CA ILE A 21 -1.86 7.10 -1.47
C ILE A 21 -1.39 7.93 -2.68
N ALA A 22 -0.32 7.51 -3.35
CA ALA A 22 0.14 8.20 -4.56
C ALA A 22 -0.95 8.25 -5.64
N LEU A 23 -1.65 7.15 -5.89
CA LEU A 23 -2.80 7.12 -6.82
C LEU A 23 -3.94 8.06 -6.39
N PHE A 24 -4.17 8.19 -5.09
CA PHE A 24 -5.22 9.07 -4.55
C PHE A 24 -4.84 10.54 -4.69
N MET A 25 -3.55 10.87 -4.62
CA MET A 25 -3.02 12.21 -4.84
C MET A 25 -3.05 12.60 -6.32
N THR A 26 -2.87 11.65 -7.24
CA THR A 26 -2.87 11.93 -8.69
C THR A 26 -4.26 11.79 -9.33
N SER A 27 -5.22 11.11 -8.68
CA SER A 27 -6.57 10.93 -9.21
C SER A 27 -7.39 12.22 -9.07
N PRO A 28 -7.99 12.76 -10.15
CA PRO A 28 -8.79 14.00 -10.08
C PRO A 28 -10.04 13.86 -9.21
N ILE A 29 -10.57 12.65 -9.06
CA ILE A 29 -11.80 12.39 -8.28
C ILE A 29 -11.50 12.37 -6.78
N LEU A 30 -10.36 11.79 -6.38
CA LEU A 30 -10.00 11.60 -4.97
C LEU A 30 -9.08 12.70 -4.42
N SER A 31 -8.38 13.42 -5.30
CA SER A 31 -7.48 14.51 -4.90
C SER A 31 -8.21 15.80 -4.52
N ASN A 32 -9.48 15.95 -4.91
CA ASN A 32 -10.25 17.18 -4.71
C ASN A 32 -10.52 17.49 -3.22
N ALA A 33 -10.94 18.73 -2.95
CA ALA A 33 -11.27 19.21 -1.61
C ALA A 33 -12.63 18.69 -1.09
N VAL A 34 -13.42 18.01 -1.93
CA VAL A 34 -14.72 17.45 -1.56
C VAL A 34 -14.55 16.23 -0.66
N VAL A 35 -13.49 15.44 -0.86
CA VAL A 35 -13.17 14.28 -0.03
C VAL A 35 -12.24 14.68 1.11
N PRO A 36 -12.68 14.60 2.39
CA PRO A 36 -11.84 14.94 3.53
C PRO A 36 -10.60 14.05 3.61
N GLY A 37 -9.47 14.61 4.08
CA GLY A 37 -8.22 13.87 4.19
C GLY A 37 -8.32 12.62 5.07
N VAL A 38 -9.10 12.68 6.15
CA VAL A 38 -9.33 11.51 7.03
C VAL A 38 -10.01 10.37 6.28
N VAL A 39 -11.05 10.66 5.49
CA VAL A 39 -11.77 9.64 4.70
C VAL A 39 -10.84 9.01 3.67
N ARG A 40 -10.04 9.83 2.99
CA ARG A 40 -9.07 9.40 1.99
C ARG A 40 -8.02 8.45 2.57
N ASN A 41 -7.46 8.79 3.73
CA ASN A 41 -6.47 7.96 4.40
C ASN A 41 -7.06 6.65 4.92
N SER A 42 -8.26 6.68 5.53
CA SER A 42 -8.94 5.47 5.98
C SER A 42 -9.29 4.54 4.81
N LEU A 43 -9.74 5.10 3.68
CA LEU A 43 -10.08 4.33 2.49
C LEU A 43 -8.82 3.73 1.83
N ALA A 44 -7.72 4.48 1.78
CA ALA A 44 -6.43 3.95 1.33
C ALA A 44 -5.98 2.76 2.19
N LEU A 45 -6.09 2.89 3.52
CA LEU A 45 -5.71 1.83 4.47
C LEU A 45 -6.59 0.58 4.31
N MET A 46 -7.90 0.75 4.12
CA MET A 46 -8.79 -0.39 3.81
C MET A 46 -8.41 -1.09 2.52
N ILE A 47 -8.11 -0.35 1.45
CA ILE A 47 -7.68 -0.95 0.18
C ILE A 47 -6.35 -1.70 0.36
N THR A 48 -5.40 -1.15 1.13
CA THR A 48 -4.14 -1.85 1.42
C THR A 48 -4.38 -3.20 2.08
N ILE A 49 -5.26 -3.26 3.09
CA ILE A 49 -5.60 -4.52 3.78
C ILE A 49 -6.19 -5.53 2.80
N VAL A 50 -7.09 -5.09 1.90
CA VAL A 50 -7.73 -5.96 0.92
C VAL A 50 -6.74 -6.47 -0.13
N ILE A 51 -5.79 -5.64 -0.58
CA ILE A 51 -4.84 -5.99 -1.64
C ILE A 51 -3.65 -6.80 -1.11
N TYR A 52 -3.20 -6.55 0.12
CA TYR A 52 -2.04 -7.19 0.74
C TYR A 52 -1.94 -8.72 0.52
N PRO A 53 -2.99 -9.54 0.74
CA PRO A 53 -2.88 -10.99 0.54
C PRO A 53 -2.58 -11.39 -0.91
N PHE A 54 -3.02 -10.61 -1.90
CA PHE A 54 -2.77 -10.86 -3.32
C PHE A 54 -1.36 -10.44 -3.76
N ALA A 55 -0.76 -9.49 -3.05
CA ALA A 55 0.60 -9.05 -3.33
C ALA A 55 1.66 -10.03 -2.79
N LYS A 56 1.27 -10.95 -1.89
CA LYS A 56 2.17 -11.93 -1.29
C LYS A 56 2.72 -12.95 -2.30
N GLU A 57 2.04 -13.14 -3.42
CA GLU A 57 2.51 -13.96 -4.54
C GLU A 57 3.64 -13.29 -5.33
N TYR A 58 3.75 -11.96 -5.24
CA TYR A 58 4.88 -11.21 -5.76
C TYR A 58 6.00 -11.19 -4.72
N MET A 59 6.83 -12.25 -4.73
CA MET A 59 8.07 -12.26 -3.97
C MET A 59 9.01 -11.18 -4.53
N ILE A 60 9.34 -10.18 -3.70
CA ILE A 60 10.47 -9.30 -3.96
C ILE A 60 11.71 -10.20 -3.92
N PRO A 61 12.52 -10.28 -4.99
CA PRO A 61 13.76 -11.06 -4.95
C PRO A 61 14.63 -10.55 -3.80
N ASP A 62 15.33 -11.45 -3.10
CA ASP A 62 16.22 -11.06 -1.99
C ASP A 62 17.26 -10.01 -2.41
N ASP A 63 17.58 -9.98 -3.72
CA ASP A 63 18.51 -9.06 -4.35
C ASP A 63 17.87 -7.74 -4.80
N ALA A 64 16.59 -7.47 -4.53
CA ALA A 64 15.89 -6.30 -5.07
C ALA A 64 16.54 -4.97 -4.69
N ILE A 65 17.19 -4.90 -3.53
CA ILE A 65 17.93 -3.72 -3.07
C ILE A 65 19.19 -3.49 -3.93
N SER A 66 19.80 -4.55 -4.46
CA SER A 66 20.96 -4.47 -5.36
C SER A 66 20.62 -3.96 -6.77
N PHE A 67 19.34 -3.94 -7.16
CA PHE A 67 18.93 -3.31 -8.42
C PHE A 67 18.82 -1.78 -8.31
N PHE A 68 18.77 -1.24 -7.09
CA PHE A 68 18.64 0.20 -6.84
C PHE A 68 20.00 0.90 -6.60
N PHE A 69 21.07 0.15 -6.34
CA PHE A 69 22.43 0.64 -6.05
C PHE A 69 23.45 0.03 -7.00
#